data_AF-V7CRM2-F1
#
_entry.id   AF-V7CRM2-F1
#
_cell.length_a   1.000
_cell.length_b   1.000
_cell.length_c   1.000
_cell.angle_alpha   90.00
_cell.angle_beta   90.00
_cell.angle_gamma   90.00
#
_symmetry.space_group_name_H-M   'P 1'
#
loop_
_entity.id
_entity.type
_entity.pdbx_description
1 polymer ?
#
loop_
_entity_poly.entity_id
_entity_poly.type
_entity_poly.pdbx_seq_one_letter_code
_entity_poly.pdbx_strand_id
1 'polypeptide(L)'
;MPHDAVSLEDISYDSLPERFPTTNRAHAPMPNTNNNAEEARAYSYLASSLLRLFRTNEDNYIGAFNHIVTGYSRFYNRQMPIFPPQPTVEGIRTLSHYFSHCGVFKATLFRILYCGGGTKKAEGLRSFLYENHLSNTGMHIWSIFGSLVDKLNCKPAVILSALQKKEYEQQLSCLETMLELAERSDGLHKRRMWRYGRLFDESFMLPLQTKHCRGLAYILASALKRIEPLSNQNILNIAQFKDLSMEKRNYLAAVGENLIKYVTHGII
;
A
#
# COMPACT_ATOMS: atom_id res chain seq x y z
N MET A 1 0.90 -6.88 42.03
CA MET A 1 1.44 -7.63 40.88
C MET A 1 0.28 -8.36 40.23
N PRO A 2 -0.40 -7.81 39.21
CA PRO A 2 -1.39 -8.55 38.45
C PRO A 2 -0.82 -9.02 37.11
N HIS A 3 -0.71 -10.35 37.02
CA HIS A 3 -0.81 -11.26 35.87
C HIS A 3 -0.72 -10.69 34.45
N ASP A 4 0.37 -11.09 33.79
CA ASP A 4 0.54 -11.44 32.38
C ASP A 4 -0.67 -11.15 31.47
N ALA A 5 -0.59 -10.00 30.80
CA ALA A 5 -1.33 -9.76 29.58
C ALA A 5 -0.84 -10.77 28.53
N VAL A 6 -1.70 -11.73 28.17
CA VAL A 6 -1.49 -12.60 27.02
C VAL A 6 -1.24 -11.71 25.80
N SER A 7 -0.02 -11.76 25.27
CA SER A 7 0.32 -11.10 24.01
C SER A 7 -0.61 -11.63 22.92
N LEU A 8 -1.23 -10.74 22.15
CA LEU A 8 -2.03 -11.06 20.96
C LEU A 8 -1.26 -11.88 19.90
N GLU A 9 0.04 -12.06 20.10
CA GLU A 9 0.96 -12.83 19.26
C GLU A 9 0.82 -14.35 19.41
N ASP A 10 0.17 -14.86 20.47
CA ASP A 10 0.10 -16.30 20.79
C ASP A 10 -1.33 -16.88 20.83
N ILE A 11 -2.25 -16.36 20.02
CA ILE A 11 -3.58 -16.99 19.86
C ILE A 11 -3.42 -18.27 19.02
N SER A 12 -3.38 -19.43 19.69
CA SER A 12 -3.42 -20.75 19.07
C SER A 12 -4.65 -20.90 18.17
N TYR A 13 -4.50 -21.52 17.00
CA TYR A 13 -5.57 -21.78 16.03
C TYR A 13 -6.80 -22.45 16.67
N ASP A 14 -6.56 -23.27 17.70
CA ASP A 14 -7.58 -24.02 18.45
C ASP A 14 -8.48 -23.15 19.33
N SER A 15 -8.18 -21.85 19.46
CA SER A 15 -8.97 -20.91 20.28
C SER A 15 -9.98 -20.07 19.48
N LEU A 16 -10.05 -20.26 18.15
CA LEU A 16 -11.09 -19.63 17.34
C LEU A 16 -12.40 -20.42 17.47
N PRO A 17 -13.56 -19.76 17.66
CA PRO A 17 -14.84 -20.45 17.73
C PRO A 17 -15.10 -21.21 16.43
N GLU A 18 -15.32 -22.52 16.52
CA GLU A 18 -15.50 -23.45 15.39
C GLU A 18 -16.72 -23.16 14.49
N ARG A 19 -17.56 -22.18 14.85
CA ARG A 19 -18.84 -21.94 14.16
C ARG A 19 -18.90 -20.56 13.54
N PHE A 20 -18.62 -20.50 12.25
CA PHE A 20 -19.22 -19.49 11.39
C PHE A 20 -20.74 -19.74 11.32
N PRO A 21 -21.59 -18.70 11.35
CA PRO A 21 -23.02 -18.88 11.15
C PRO A 21 -23.25 -19.48 9.76
N THR A 22 -23.79 -20.69 9.73
CA THR A 22 -24.24 -21.38 8.52
C THR A 22 -25.30 -20.53 7.85
N THR A 23 -24.96 -19.89 6.73
CA THR A 23 -25.97 -19.34 5.83
C THR A 23 -26.56 -20.49 5.05
N ASN A 24 -27.83 -20.81 5.31
CA ASN A 24 -28.64 -21.75 4.52
C ASN A 24 -28.93 -21.16 3.14
N ARG A 25 -27.90 -20.96 2.31
CA ARG A 25 -28.07 -20.79 0.87
C ARG A 25 -27.71 -22.11 0.23
N ALA A 26 -28.70 -22.73 -0.42
CA ALA A 26 -28.47 -23.90 -1.27
C ALA A 26 -27.36 -23.54 -2.27
N HIS A 27 -26.17 -24.09 -2.04
CA HIS A 27 -25.11 -24.04 -3.03
C HIS A 27 -25.58 -24.87 -4.22
N ALA A 28 -25.60 -24.28 -5.41
CA ALA A 28 -25.80 -25.03 -6.64
C ALA A 28 -24.78 -26.19 -6.67
N PRO A 29 -25.19 -27.41 -7.08
CA PRO A 29 -24.27 -28.54 -7.14
C PRO A 29 -23.12 -28.19 -8.09
N MET A 30 -21.91 -28.12 -7.54
CA MET A 30 -20.70 -27.89 -8.31
C MET A 30 -20.48 -29.10 -9.24
N PRO A 31 -20.25 -28.90 -10.54
CA PRO A 31 -19.98 -29.99 -11.46
C PRO A 31 -18.69 -30.70 -11.05
N ASN A 32 -18.79 -32.01 -10.86
CA ASN A 32 -17.69 -32.86 -10.45
C ASN A 32 -16.69 -33.01 -11.61
N THR A 33 -15.72 -32.11 -11.69
CA THR A 33 -14.55 -32.27 -12.57
C THR A 33 -13.30 -32.40 -11.71
N ASN A 34 -12.30 -33.16 -12.18
CA ASN A 34 -10.98 -33.33 -11.57
C ASN A 34 -10.16 -32.02 -11.48
N ASN A 35 -10.81 -30.85 -11.47
CA ASN A 35 -10.22 -29.52 -11.54
C ASN A 35 -10.40 -28.66 -10.28
N ASN A 36 -10.87 -29.24 -9.17
CA ASN A 36 -11.12 -28.54 -7.91
C ASN A 36 -9.92 -27.71 -7.43
N ALA A 37 -8.69 -28.17 -7.67
CA ALA A 37 -7.48 -27.45 -7.29
C ALA A 37 -7.22 -26.19 -8.14
N GLU A 38 -7.56 -26.19 -9.43
CA GLU A 38 -7.41 -25.00 -10.27
C GLU A 38 -8.51 -23.99 -10.01
N GLU A 39 -9.74 -24.45 -9.80
CA GLU A 39 -10.84 -23.57 -9.39
C GLU A 39 -10.56 -22.94 -8.02
N ALA A 40 -10.13 -23.74 -7.03
CA ALA A 40 -9.74 -23.23 -5.72
C ALA A 40 -8.63 -22.18 -5.81
N ARG A 41 -7.67 -22.36 -6.72
CA ARG A 41 -6.63 -21.36 -6.99
C ARG A 41 -7.20 -20.07 -7.58
N ALA A 42 -8.13 -20.17 -8.52
CA ALA A 42 -8.79 -19.02 -9.12
C ALA A 42 -9.65 -18.25 -8.10
N TYR A 43 -10.42 -18.96 -7.27
CA TYR A 43 -11.15 -18.35 -6.16
C TYR A 43 -10.21 -17.70 -5.15
N SER A 44 -9.11 -18.35 -4.78
CA SER A 44 -8.12 -17.78 -3.86
C SER A 44 -7.45 -16.52 -4.43
N TYR A 45 -7.20 -16.50 -5.74
CA TYR A 45 -6.67 -15.33 -6.45
C TYR A 45 -7.63 -14.14 -6.38
N LEU A 46 -8.91 -14.36 -6.68
CA LEU A 46 -9.95 -13.32 -6.61
C LEU A 46 -10.24 -12.89 -5.16
N ALA A 47 -10.26 -13.83 -4.22
CA ALA A 47 -10.40 -13.53 -2.80
C ALA A 47 -9.23 -12.67 -2.30
N SER A 48 -8.01 -12.96 -2.75
CA SER A 48 -6.83 -12.18 -2.39
C SER A 48 -6.86 -10.76 -2.99
N SER A 49 -7.45 -10.57 -4.18
CA SER A 49 -7.61 -9.20 -4.71
C SER A 49 -8.57 -8.35 -3.92
N LEU A 50 -9.56 -8.95 -3.24
CA LEU A 50 -10.49 -8.21 -2.38
C LEU A 50 -9.78 -7.54 -1.21
N LEU A 51 -8.59 -8.01 -0.78
CA LEU A 51 -7.82 -7.38 0.29
C LEU A 51 -7.48 -5.91 0.00
N ARG A 52 -7.50 -5.46 -1.26
CA ARG A 52 -7.36 -4.04 -1.63
C ARG A 52 -8.45 -3.16 -1.00
N LEU A 53 -9.65 -3.71 -0.80
CA LEU A 53 -10.83 -3.00 -0.27
C LEU A 53 -10.65 -2.52 1.18
N PHE A 54 -9.60 -2.94 1.89
CA PHE A 54 -9.24 -2.30 3.15
C PHE A 54 -8.88 -0.82 2.97
N ARG A 55 -8.53 -0.37 1.75
CA ARG A 55 -8.13 1.02 1.46
C ARG A 55 -8.66 1.60 0.15
N THR A 56 -8.90 0.78 -0.87
CA THR A 56 -9.45 1.27 -2.14
C THR A 56 -10.96 1.41 -2.05
N ASN A 57 -11.50 2.48 -2.63
CA ASN A 57 -12.94 2.62 -2.78
C ASN A 57 -13.52 1.63 -3.80
N GLU A 58 -14.85 1.55 -3.83
CA GLU A 58 -15.61 0.60 -4.63
C GLU A 58 -15.37 0.81 -6.13
N ASP A 59 -15.39 2.06 -6.58
CA ASP A 59 -15.21 2.43 -7.99
C ASP A 59 -13.84 2.00 -8.53
N ASN A 60 -12.78 2.20 -7.74
CA ASN A 60 -11.43 1.80 -8.13
C ASN A 60 -11.31 0.28 -8.24
N TYR A 61 -11.96 -0.49 -7.36
CA TYR A 61 -11.94 -1.95 -7.45
C TYR A 61 -12.70 -2.46 -8.68
N ILE A 62 -13.91 -1.92 -8.92
CA ILE A 62 -14.74 -2.31 -10.07
C ILE A 62 -14.03 -1.96 -11.38
N GLY A 63 -13.48 -0.74 -11.50
CA GLY A 63 -12.70 -0.34 -12.67
C GLY A 63 -11.46 -1.21 -12.91
N ALA A 64 -10.86 -1.75 -11.85
CA ALA A 64 -9.71 -2.65 -11.95
C ALA A 64 -10.08 -4.13 -12.17
N PHE A 65 -11.36 -4.53 -12.06
CA PHE A 65 -11.75 -5.93 -11.99
C PHE A 65 -11.36 -6.73 -13.25
N ASN A 66 -11.61 -6.20 -14.44
CA ASN A 66 -11.22 -6.85 -15.70
C ASN A 66 -9.70 -7.02 -15.80
N HIS A 67 -8.92 -6.06 -15.30
CA HIS A 67 -7.46 -6.16 -15.25
C HIS A 67 -6.99 -7.20 -14.22
N ILE A 68 -7.71 -7.36 -13.11
CA ILE A 68 -7.45 -8.45 -12.15
C ILE A 68 -7.71 -9.81 -12.82
N VAL A 69 -8.87 -10.00 -13.45
CA VAL A 69 -9.24 -11.26 -14.09
C VAL A 69 -8.24 -11.65 -15.19
N THR A 70 -7.91 -10.72 -16.09
CA THR A 70 -6.93 -10.96 -17.17
C THR A 70 -5.52 -11.19 -16.62
N GLY A 71 -5.17 -10.54 -15.51
CA GLY A 71 -3.90 -10.70 -14.81
C GLY A 71 -3.62 -12.14 -14.34
N TYR A 72 -4.64 -12.96 -14.12
CA TYR A 72 -4.47 -14.37 -13.71
C TYR A 72 -3.57 -15.14 -14.68
N SER A 73 -3.80 -14.96 -15.98
CA SER A 73 -3.05 -15.68 -17.02
C SER A 73 -1.57 -15.31 -17.05
N ARG A 74 -1.23 -14.08 -16.69
CA ARG A 74 0.16 -13.61 -16.57
C ARG A 74 0.92 -14.31 -15.45
N PHE A 75 0.26 -14.62 -14.34
CA PHE A 75 0.91 -15.22 -13.17
C PHE A 75 0.96 -16.74 -13.22
N TYR A 76 -0.05 -17.37 -13.82
CA TYR A 76 -0.18 -18.82 -13.85
C TYR A 76 0.07 -19.46 -15.22
N ASN A 77 0.33 -18.66 -16.27
CA ASN A 77 0.48 -19.11 -17.66
C ASN A 77 -0.70 -19.98 -18.13
N ARG A 78 -1.91 -19.69 -17.65
CA ARG A 78 -3.14 -20.43 -17.95
C ARG A 78 -4.33 -19.48 -17.92
N GLN A 79 -5.37 -19.77 -18.71
CA GLN A 79 -6.62 -19.03 -18.61
C GLN A 79 -7.29 -19.27 -17.26
N MET A 80 -8.10 -18.30 -16.80
CA MET A 80 -8.87 -18.47 -15.58
C MET A 80 -9.91 -19.58 -15.80
N PRO A 81 -9.94 -20.63 -14.96
CA PRO A 81 -10.82 -21.79 -15.15
C PRO A 81 -12.28 -21.50 -14.77
N ILE A 82 -12.57 -20.29 -14.29
CA ILE A 82 -13.90 -19.85 -13.87
C ILE A 82 -14.28 -18.56 -14.61
N PHE A 83 -15.59 -18.33 -14.73
CA PHE A 83 -16.15 -17.08 -15.23
C PHE A 83 -16.67 -16.27 -14.05
N PRO A 84 -15.87 -15.39 -13.43
CA PRO A 84 -16.32 -14.66 -12.26
C PRO A 84 -17.38 -13.62 -12.67
N PRO A 85 -18.47 -13.49 -11.91
CA PRO A 85 -19.47 -12.47 -12.19
C PRO A 85 -18.86 -11.08 -12.02
N GLN A 86 -19.36 -10.11 -12.78
CA GLN A 86 -18.98 -8.72 -12.60
C GLN A 86 -19.43 -8.24 -11.20
N PRO A 87 -18.53 -7.63 -10.40
CA PRO A 87 -18.88 -7.14 -9.08
C PRO A 87 -19.86 -5.98 -9.19
N THR A 88 -20.88 -5.98 -8.34
CA THR A 88 -21.81 -4.84 -8.21
C THR A 88 -21.26 -3.81 -7.23
N VAL A 89 -21.64 -2.55 -7.41
CA VAL A 89 -21.26 -1.45 -6.52
C VAL A 89 -21.73 -1.73 -5.09
N GLU A 90 -22.96 -2.21 -4.93
CA GLU A 90 -23.56 -2.54 -3.63
C GLU A 90 -22.81 -3.68 -2.93
N GLY A 91 -22.41 -4.71 -3.68
CA GLY A 91 -21.67 -5.85 -3.15
C GLY A 91 -20.28 -5.43 -2.64
N ILE A 92 -19.54 -4.66 -3.45
CA ILE A 92 -18.22 -4.17 -3.07
C ILE A 92 -18.29 -3.18 -1.90
N ARG A 93 -19.30 -2.28 -1.89
CA ARG A 93 -19.55 -1.37 -0.77
C ARG A 93 -19.79 -2.12 0.54
N THR A 94 -20.56 -3.19 0.48
CA THR A 94 -20.85 -4.03 1.64
C THR A 94 -19.57 -4.68 2.18
N LEU A 95 -18.72 -5.24 1.31
CA LEU A 95 -17.44 -5.83 1.71
C LEU A 95 -16.47 -4.79 2.29
N SER A 96 -16.35 -3.63 1.63
CA SER A 96 -15.56 -2.49 2.07
C SER A 96 -15.96 -2.03 3.48
N HIS A 97 -17.26 -1.95 3.75
CA HIS A 97 -17.79 -1.64 5.07
C HIS A 97 -17.35 -2.66 6.12
N TYR A 98 -17.49 -3.97 5.85
CA TYR A 98 -17.06 -5.01 6.78
C TYR A 98 -15.55 -4.98 7.06
N PHE A 99 -14.72 -4.83 6.03
CA PHE A 99 -13.27 -4.77 6.19
C PHE A 99 -12.81 -3.57 7.02
N SER A 100 -13.55 -2.45 6.94
CA SER A 100 -13.25 -1.24 7.68
C SER A 100 -13.68 -1.30 9.15
N HIS A 101 -14.80 -1.95 9.47
CA HIS A 101 -15.45 -1.85 10.79
C HIS A 101 -15.38 -3.13 11.64
N CYS A 102 -15.15 -4.30 11.05
CA CYS A 102 -15.07 -5.54 11.82
C CYS A 102 -13.63 -5.88 12.18
N GLY A 103 -13.34 -5.91 13.49
CA GLY A 103 -12.01 -6.19 14.03
C GLY A 103 -11.44 -7.54 13.61
N VAL A 104 -12.29 -8.55 13.39
CA VAL A 104 -11.86 -9.88 12.92
C VAL A 104 -11.20 -9.80 11.54
N PHE A 105 -11.74 -9.00 10.61
CA PHE A 105 -11.13 -8.83 9.29
C PHE A 105 -9.81 -8.09 9.37
N LYS A 106 -9.69 -7.05 10.22
CA LYS A 106 -8.41 -6.36 10.45
C LYS A 106 -7.37 -7.29 11.07
N ALA A 107 -7.73 -8.08 12.08
CA ALA A 107 -6.83 -9.07 12.68
C ALA A 107 -6.41 -10.15 11.66
N THR A 108 -7.33 -10.60 10.81
CA THR A 108 -7.04 -11.54 9.73
C THR A 108 -6.06 -10.94 8.71
N LEU A 109 -6.30 -9.70 8.28
CA LEU A 109 -5.38 -8.99 7.38
C LEU A 109 -3.99 -8.85 8.01
N PHE A 110 -3.92 -8.47 9.30
CA PHE A 110 -2.65 -8.38 10.01
C PHE A 110 -1.86 -9.69 9.90
N ARG A 111 -2.51 -10.83 10.20
CA ARG A 111 -1.88 -12.15 10.08
C ARG A 111 -1.45 -12.47 8.64
N ILE A 112 -2.27 -12.16 7.65
CA ILE A 112 -1.91 -12.35 6.22
C ILE A 112 -0.66 -11.54 5.86
N LEU A 113 -0.61 -10.26 6.24
CA LEU A 113 0.52 -9.39 5.93
C LEU A 113 1.79 -9.80 6.70
N TYR A 114 1.62 -10.17 7.97
CA TYR A 114 2.71 -10.59 8.86
C TYR A 114 3.34 -11.92 8.43
N CYS A 115 2.50 -12.87 7.99
CA CYS A 115 2.92 -14.16 7.45
C CYS A 115 3.23 -14.09 5.95
N GLY A 116 2.98 -12.95 5.29
CA GLY A 116 3.09 -12.73 3.84
C GLY A 116 4.50 -12.82 3.27
N GLY A 117 5.47 -13.37 4.02
CA GLY A 117 6.75 -13.81 3.50
C GLY A 117 6.59 -14.91 2.46
N GLY A 118 7.53 -15.03 1.54
CA GLY A 118 7.51 -16.11 0.54
C GLY A 118 8.60 -15.96 -0.50
N THR A 119 8.59 -16.87 -1.47
CA THR A 119 9.56 -16.87 -2.57
C THR A 119 9.44 -15.59 -3.42
N LYS A 120 10.53 -15.16 -4.06
CA LYS A 120 10.54 -14.04 -5.04
C LYS A 120 9.48 -14.23 -6.14
N LYS A 121 9.13 -15.48 -6.45
CA LYS A 121 8.09 -15.82 -7.45
C LYS A 121 6.68 -15.42 -7.01
N ALA A 122 6.38 -15.46 -5.71
CA ALA A 122 5.09 -15.05 -5.17
C ALA A 122 4.99 -13.54 -4.89
N GLU A 123 6.13 -12.84 -4.79
CA GLU A 123 6.19 -11.40 -4.49
C GLU A 123 5.48 -10.57 -5.56
N GLY A 124 5.70 -10.85 -6.84
CA GLY A 124 5.03 -10.15 -7.93
C GLY A 124 3.51 -10.34 -7.91
N LEU A 125 3.05 -11.53 -7.50
CA LEU A 125 1.63 -11.84 -7.37
C LEU A 125 1.00 -11.09 -6.20
N ARG A 126 1.61 -11.11 -5.01
CA ARG A 126 1.12 -10.39 -3.83
C ARG A 126 1.15 -8.87 -4.04
N SER A 127 2.24 -8.36 -4.59
CA SER A 127 2.40 -6.94 -4.96
C SER A 127 1.27 -6.49 -5.89
N PHE A 128 0.99 -7.29 -6.92
CA PHE A 128 -0.13 -7.04 -7.81
C PHE A 128 -1.45 -7.09 -7.05
N LEU A 129 -1.75 -8.19 -6.34
CA LEU A 129 -3.06 -8.44 -5.78
C LEU A 129 -3.42 -7.53 -4.61
N TYR A 130 -2.50 -7.12 -3.73
CA TYR A 130 -2.87 -6.27 -2.60
C TYR A 130 -1.73 -5.41 -2.02
N GLU A 131 -0.47 -5.85 -1.99
CA GLU A 131 0.55 -5.13 -1.21
C GLU A 131 0.78 -3.69 -1.72
N ASN A 132 0.76 -3.47 -3.03
CA ASN A 132 0.93 -2.13 -3.60
C ASN A 132 -0.23 -1.17 -3.26
N HIS A 133 -1.41 -1.71 -2.96
CA HIS A 133 -2.59 -0.92 -2.60
C HIS A 133 -2.66 -0.63 -1.09
N LEU A 134 -2.07 -1.52 -0.30
CA LEU A 134 -2.09 -1.48 1.16
C LEU A 134 -0.83 -0.84 1.77
N SER A 135 0.29 -0.88 1.07
CA SER A 135 1.54 -0.34 1.58
C SER A 135 1.59 1.18 1.47
N ASN A 136 2.18 1.81 2.49
CA ASN A 136 2.41 3.24 2.66
C ASN A 136 1.18 4.08 2.33
N THR A 137 -0.03 3.55 2.61
CA THR A 137 -1.25 4.15 2.10
C THR A 137 -1.35 5.61 2.53
N GLY A 138 -1.61 6.51 1.58
CA GLY A 138 -1.73 7.95 1.80
C GLY A 138 -0.45 8.65 2.26
N MET A 139 0.71 7.98 2.21
CA MET A 139 2.04 8.55 2.44
C MET A 139 2.85 8.53 1.14
N HIS A 140 2.32 9.15 0.07
CA HIS A 140 2.98 9.18 -1.24
C HIS A 140 4.41 9.74 -1.17
N ILE A 141 4.67 10.61 -0.20
CA ILE A 141 5.99 11.18 0.02
C ILE A 141 7.08 10.11 0.14
N TRP A 142 6.79 8.95 0.75
CA TRP A 142 7.75 7.88 0.94
C TRP A 142 8.22 7.26 -0.39
N SER A 143 7.28 6.91 -1.27
CA SER A 143 7.63 6.34 -2.58
C SER A 143 8.31 7.36 -3.48
N ILE A 144 7.84 8.61 -3.44
CA ILE A 144 8.43 9.71 -4.23
C ILE A 144 9.86 9.99 -3.78
N PHE A 145 10.10 10.04 -2.47
CA PHE A 145 11.41 10.24 -1.88
C PHE A 145 12.38 9.12 -2.28
N GLY A 146 11.99 7.85 -2.12
CA GLY A 146 12.82 6.71 -2.52
C GLY A 146 13.17 6.74 -4.01
N SER A 147 12.18 6.97 -4.88
CA SER A 147 12.44 7.11 -6.31
C SER A 147 13.36 8.29 -6.65
N LEU A 148 13.27 9.40 -5.91
CA LEU A 148 14.16 10.54 -6.12
C LEU A 148 15.60 10.23 -5.69
N VAL A 149 15.78 9.57 -4.54
CA VAL A 149 17.09 9.07 -4.07
C VAL A 149 17.73 8.18 -5.12
N ASP A 150 16.96 7.20 -5.64
CA ASP A 150 17.42 6.27 -6.67
C ASP A 150 17.82 6.99 -7.97
N LYS A 151 16.99 7.94 -8.44
CA LYS A 151 17.22 8.63 -9.72
C LYS A 151 18.33 9.67 -9.65
N LEU A 152 18.53 10.30 -8.51
CA LEU A 152 19.66 11.20 -8.26
C LEU A 152 20.94 10.45 -7.87
N ASN A 153 20.86 9.13 -7.64
CA ASN A 153 21.97 8.29 -7.20
C ASN A 153 22.74 8.91 -6.01
N CYS A 154 21.99 9.34 -5.00
CA CYS A 154 22.54 10.03 -3.83
C CYS A 154 22.15 9.32 -2.52
N LYS A 155 22.78 9.70 -1.40
CA LYS A 155 22.36 9.19 -0.09
C LYS A 155 21.10 9.94 0.37
N PRO A 156 20.13 9.26 1.05
CA PRO A 156 18.93 9.92 1.59
C PRO A 156 19.22 11.18 2.39
N ALA A 157 20.27 11.15 3.22
CA ALA A 157 20.71 12.29 4.03
C ALA A 157 20.98 13.56 3.22
N VAL A 158 21.44 13.45 1.97
CA VAL A 158 21.72 14.62 1.12
C VAL A 158 20.44 15.37 0.77
N ILE A 159 19.37 14.63 0.42
CA ILE A 159 18.06 15.23 0.11
C ILE A 159 17.44 15.82 1.37
N LEU A 160 17.56 15.15 2.51
CA LEU A 160 17.03 15.64 3.79
C LEU A 160 17.70 16.96 4.20
N SER A 161 19.04 17.03 4.15
CA SER A 161 19.79 18.26 4.43
C SER A 161 19.41 19.40 3.50
N ALA A 162 19.22 19.12 2.21
CA ALA A 162 18.82 20.14 1.22
C ALA A 162 17.42 20.73 1.49
N LEU A 163 16.56 19.96 2.17
CA LEU A 163 15.18 20.35 2.49
C LEU A 163 15.04 20.90 3.91
N GLN A 164 16.14 20.97 4.68
CA GLN A 164 16.14 21.35 6.08
C GLN A 164 15.66 22.79 6.26
N LYS A 165 14.35 22.91 6.48
CA LYS A 165 13.65 24.15 6.80
C LYS A 165 12.76 23.90 8.00
N LYS A 166 12.66 24.91 8.87
CA LYS A 166 11.80 24.86 10.07
C LYS A 166 10.34 24.49 9.74
N GLU A 167 9.85 24.88 8.56
CA GLU A 167 8.50 24.53 8.11
C GLU A 167 8.25 23.02 7.87
N TYR A 168 9.31 22.24 7.65
CA TYR A 168 9.23 20.80 7.35
C TYR A 168 9.89 19.91 8.40
N GLU A 169 10.33 20.47 9.53
CA GLU A 169 11.12 19.78 10.54
C GLU A 169 10.47 18.46 11.02
N GLN A 170 9.17 18.50 11.32
CA GLN A 170 8.42 17.31 11.74
C GLN A 170 8.35 16.25 10.64
N GLN A 171 8.13 16.65 9.39
CA GLN A 171 8.06 15.74 8.26
C GLN A 171 9.42 15.12 7.94
N LEU A 172 10.50 15.90 8.02
CA LEU A 172 11.85 15.40 7.79
C LEU A 172 12.27 14.40 8.88
N SER A 173 11.98 14.71 10.15
CA SER A 173 12.22 13.79 11.26
C SER A 173 11.45 12.47 11.09
N CYS A 174 10.18 12.51 10.67
CA CYS A 174 9.45 11.27 10.37
C CYS A 174 10.02 10.50 9.17
N LEU A 175 10.55 11.18 8.13
CA LEU A 175 11.22 10.51 7.01
C LEU A 175 12.51 9.81 7.47
N GLU A 176 13.27 10.42 8.37
CA GLU A 176 14.44 9.80 9.01
C GLU A 176 14.04 8.54 9.78
N THR A 177 13.00 8.61 10.62
CA THR A 177 12.49 7.43 11.32
C THR A 177 12.04 6.33 10.34
N MET A 178 11.41 6.69 9.22
CA MET A 178 11.04 5.72 8.18
C MET A 178 12.26 5.08 7.51
N LEU A 179 13.35 5.82 7.30
CA LEU A 179 14.61 5.28 6.79
C LEU A 179 15.21 4.29 7.80
N GLU A 180 15.27 4.65 9.07
CA GLU A 180 15.72 3.74 10.14
C GLU A 180 14.88 2.45 10.16
N LEU A 181 13.55 2.57 10.08
CA LEU A 181 12.64 1.41 9.99
C LEU A 181 12.88 0.56 8.74
N ALA A 182 13.32 1.17 7.64
CA ALA A 182 13.65 0.49 6.38
C ALA A 182 15.05 -0.16 6.39
N GLU A 183 15.97 0.30 7.24
CA GLU A 183 17.35 -0.20 7.36
C GLU A 183 17.57 -1.20 8.49
N ARG A 184 16.66 -1.30 9.46
CA ARG A 184 16.75 -2.29 10.55
C ARG A 184 16.97 -3.71 9.99
N SER A 185 17.57 -4.61 10.76
CA SER A 185 17.88 -5.97 10.28
C SER A 185 17.48 -7.08 11.27
N ASP A 186 16.82 -6.70 12.36
CA ASP A 186 16.30 -7.65 13.35
C ASP A 186 15.23 -8.59 12.74
N GLY A 187 15.03 -9.77 13.32
CA GLY A 187 14.07 -10.76 12.79
C GLY A 187 12.63 -10.24 12.70
N LEU A 188 12.30 -9.18 13.46
CA LEU A 188 11.05 -8.42 13.39
C LEU A 188 10.99 -7.53 12.14
N HIS A 189 12.10 -6.94 11.74
CA HIS A 189 12.27 -6.15 10.52
C HIS A 189 12.01 -6.96 9.23
N LYS A 190 12.27 -8.27 9.20
CA LYS A 190 11.94 -9.13 8.03
C LYS A 190 10.47 -9.03 7.62
N ARG A 191 9.57 -8.63 8.51
CA ARG A 191 8.12 -8.55 8.24
C ARG A 191 7.68 -7.22 7.61
N ARG A 192 8.53 -6.17 7.60
CA ARG A 192 8.26 -4.85 6.98
C ARG A 192 6.85 -4.29 7.29
N MET A 193 6.30 -4.62 8.46
CA MET A 193 4.91 -4.29 8.84
C MET A 193 4.68 -2.79 8.98
N TRP A 194 5.74 -2.01 9.20
CA TRP A 194 5.70 -0.55 9.19
C TRP A 194 5.09 0.02 7.90
N ARG A 195 5.26 -0.67 6.76
CA ARG A 195 4.65 -0.28 5.48
C ARG A 195 3.13 -0.28 5.55
N TYR A 196 2.55 -1.06 6.47
CA TYR A 196 1.11 -1.20 6.66
C TYR A 196 0.61 -0.51 7.93
N GLY A 197 1.46 0.24 8.65
CA GLY A 197 1.11 0.82 9.96
C GLY A 197 -0.18 1.63 9.93
N ARG A 198 -0.40 2.39 8.85
CA ARG A 198 -1.62 3.19 8.63
C ARG A 198 -2.93 2.40 8.48
N LEU A 199 -2.86 1.10 8.22
CA LEU A 199 -4.04 0.24 8.19
C LEU A 199 -4.59 -0.03 9.59
N PHE A 200 -3.71 0.00 10.59
CA PHE A 200 -3.98 -0.40 11.97
C PHE A 200 -3.98 0.79 12.94
N ASP A 201 -3.24 1.84 12.60
CA ASP A 201 -3.19 3.09 13.35
C ASP A 201 -3.21 4.28 12.37
N GLU A 202 -4.32 5.03 12.36
CA GLU A 202 -4.47 6.18 11.48
C GLU A 202 -3.51 7.33 11.80
N SER A 203 -2.94 7.36 13.02
CA SER A 203 -1.96 8.33 13.46
C SER A 203 -0.52 7.96 13.10
N PHE A 204 -0.29 6.71 12.66
CA PHE A 204 1.03 6.25 12.25
C PHE A 204 1.60 7.17 11.16
N MET A 205 2.75 7.78 11.46
CA MET A 205 3.45 8.74 10.60
C MET A 205 2.52 9.84 10.06
N LEU A 206 1.63 10.35 10.92
CA LEU A 206 0.67 11.42 10.59
C LEU A 206 1.30 12.59 9.80
N PRO A 207 2.50 13.10 10.16
CA PRO A 207 3.15 14.18 9.41
C PRO A 207 3.46 13.82 7.95
N LEU A 208 3.70 12.54 7.63
CA LEU A 208 4.01 12.08 6.27
C LEU A 208 2.78 11.79 5.41
N GLN A 209 1.58 11.85 5.99
CA GLN A 209 0.38 11.68 5.19
C GLN A 209 0.27 12.86 4.22
N THR A 210 -0.05 12.58 2.96
CA THR A 210 -0.02 13.59 1.90
C THR A 210 -0.89 14.80 2.20
N LYS A 211 -2.01 14.62 2.92
CA LYS A 211 -2.84 15.73 3.41
C LYS A 211 -2.12 16.67 4.39
N HIS A 212 -1.17 16.18 5.17
CA HIS A 212 -0.40 16.95 6.17
C HIS A 212 0.97 17.42 5.64
N CYS A 213 1.52 16.80 4.60
CA CYS A 213 2.79 17.20 3.98
C CYS A 213 2.66 17.63 2.51
N ARG A 214 1.53 18.21 2.09
CA ARG A 214 1.24 18.55 0.69
C ARG A 214 2.39 19.31 0.02
N GLY A 215 2.91 20.34 0.69
CA GLY A 215 3.99 21.19 0.17
C GLY A 215 5.27 20.41 -0.09
N LEU A 216 5.75 19.68 0.93
CA LEU A 216 6.95 18.86 0.83
C LEU A 216 6.82 17.75 -0.22
N ALA A 217 5.68 17.03 -0.22
CA ALA A 217 5.41 16.00 -1.22
C ALA A 217 5.37 16.58 -2.64
N TYR A 218 4.84 17.80 -2.82
CA TYR A 218 4.81 18.47 -4.12
C TYR A 218 6.20 18.88 -4.61
N ILE A 219 7.07 19.36 -3.70
CA ILE A 219 8.48 19.67 -4.01
C ILE A 219 9.17 18.43 -4.59
N LEU A 220 9.10 17.31 -3.86
CA LEU A 220 9.73 16.06 -4.28
C LEU A 220 9.12 15.51 -5.58
N ALA A 221 7.80 15.58 -5.73
CA ALA A 221 7.12 15.13 -6.94
C ALA A 221 7.52 15.95 -8.18
N SER A 222 7.66 17.27 -8.01
CA SER A 222 8.09 18.18 -9.07
C SER A 222 9.53 17.90 -9.47
N ALA A 223 10.42 17.68 -8.48
CA ALA A 223 11.80 17.31 -8.74
C ALA A 223 11.89 15.98 -9.52
N LEU A 224 11.16 14.96 -9.08
CA LEU A 224 11.16 13.65 -9.74
C LEU A 224 10.60 13.72 -11.16
N LYS A 225 9.51 14.47 -11.39
CA LYS A 225 8.98 14.73 -12.74
C LYS A 225 10.00 15.43 -13.64
N ARG A 226 10.81 16.33 -13.09
CA ARG A 226 11.82 17.07 -13.86
C ARG A 226 12.97 16.17 -14.31
N ILE A 227 13.41 15.26 -13.44
CA ILE A 227 14.50 14.30 -13.73
C ILE A 227 14.04 13.24 -14.74
N GLU A 228 12.82 12.72 -14.58
CA GLU A 228 12.31 11.66 -15.44
C GLU A 228 10.84 11.89 -15.83
N PRO A 229 10.59 12.76 -16.83
CA PRO A 229 9.23 13.18 -17.18
C PRO A 229 8.33 12.06 -17.70
N LEU A 230 8.90 11.14 -18.49
CA LEU A 230 8.14 10.07 -19.15
C LEU A 230 7.62 9.03 -18.14
N SER A 231 8.44 8.62 -17.17
CA SER A 231 8.06 7.65 -16.14
C SER A 231 7.13 8.26 -15.07
N ASN A 232 7.09 9.60 -14.96
CA ASN A 232 6.40 10.31 -13.88
C ASN A 232 5.33 11.29 -14.38
N GLN A 233 4.73 11.05 -15.55
CA GLN A 233 3.76 11.98 -16.16
C GLN A 233 2.63 12.42 -15.20
N ASN A 234 2.11 11.46 -14.43
CA ASN A 234 0.96 11.61 -13.54
C ASN A 234 1.32 11.89 -12.07
N ILE A 235 2.60 12.05 -11.72
CA ILE A 235 3.02 12.20 -10.31
C ILE A 235 2.45 13.46 -9.63
N LEU A 236 2.12 14.48 -10.42
CA LEU A 236 1.50 15.72 -9.94
C LEU A 236 -0.04 15.65 -9.89
N ASN A 237 -0.66 14.53 -10.28
CA ASN A 237 -2.11 14.34 -10.28
C ASN A 237 -2.65 13.78 -8.96
N ILE A 238 -1.82 13.73 -7.92
CA ILE A 238 -2.24 13.32 -6.57
C ILE A 238 -3.33 14.27 -6.09
N ALA A 239 -4.48 13.72 -5.67
CA ALA A 239 -5.69 14.50 -5.39
C ALA A 239 -5.46 15.64 -4.40
N GLN A 240 -4.66 15.42 -3.36
CA GLN A 240 -4.36 16.40 -2.32
C GLN A 240 -3.54 17.60 -2.82
N PHE A 241 -2.90 17.51 -4.00
CA PHE A 241 -2.22 18.65 -4.60
C PHE A 241 -3.20 19.65 -5.21
N LYS A 242 -4.46 19.26 -5.47
CA LYS A 242 -5.51 20.16 -5.94
C LYS A 242 -5.76 21.32 -4.97
N ASP A 243 -5.55 21.08 -3.67
CA ASP A 243 -5.71 22.06 -2.60
C ASP A 243 -4.63 23.16 -2.60
N LEU A 244 -3.55 22.99 -3.34
CA LEU A 244 -2.49 24.01 -3.47
C LEU A 244 -2.87 25.02 -4.55
N SER A 245 -2.79 26.32 -4.25
CA SER A 245 -2.95 27.40 -5.24
C SER A 245 -1.90 27.33 -6.34
N MET A 246 -2.19 27.88 -7.52
CA MET A 246 -1.25 27.89 -8.64
C MET A 246 0.06 28.61 -8.28
N GLU A 247 -0.02 29.75 -7.59
CA GLU A 247 1.14 30.49 -7.10
C GLU A 247 2.00 29.63 -6.17
N LYS A 248 1.38 28.92 -5.21
CA LYS A 248 2.10 28.05 -4.28
C LYS A 248 2.75 26.89 -5.02
N ARG A 249 2.08 26.30 -6.01
CA ARG A 249 2.66 25.23 -6.85
C ARG A 249 3.88 25.71 -7.63
N ASN A 250 3.80 26.89 -8.24
CA ASN A 250 4.93 27.47 -8.97
C ASN A 250 6.13 27.71 -8.05
N TYR A 251 5.89 28.26 -6.86
CA TYR A 251 6.92 28.42 -5.84
C TYR A 251 7.55 27.09 -5.43
N LEU A 252 6.74 26.08 -5.09
CA LEU A 252 7.22 24.77 -4.66
C LEU A 252 7.95 24.02 -5.77
N ALA A 253 7.53 24.17 -7.03
CA ALA A 253 8.22 23.61 -8.18
C ALA A 253 9.62 24.23 -8.33
N ALA A 254 9.76 25.55 -8.17
CA ALA A 254 11.06 26.21 -8.17
C ALA A 254 11.97 25.72 -7.02
N VAL A 255 11.40 25.46 -5.83
CA VAL A 255 12.14 24.82 -4.73
C VAL A 255 12.61 23.41 -5.12
N GLY A 256 11.78 22.63 -5.82
CA GLY A 256 12.15 21.32 -6.36
C GLY A 256 13.30 21.38 -7.37
N GLU A 257 13.33 22.42 -8.22
CA GLU A 257 14.46 22.64 -9.13
C GLU A 257 15.76 22.98 -8.38
N ASN A 258 15.67 23.82 -7.35
CA ASN A 258 16.82 24.16 -6.52
C ASN A 258 17.34 22.95 -5.75
N LEU A 259 16.46 22.06 -5.28
CA LEU A 259 16.85 20.78 -4.70
C LEU A 259 17.70 19.96 -5.68
N ILE A 260 17.27 19.83 -6.94
CA ILE A 260 18.04 19.10 -7.96
C ILE A 260 19.41 19.73 -8.11
N LYS A 261 19.48 21.06 -8.27
CA LYS A 261 20.75 21.79 -8.43
C LYS A 261 21.68 21.58 -7.24
N TYR A 262 21.16 21.67 -6.02
CA TYR A 262 21.92 21.43 -4.80
C TYR A 262 22.55 20.02 -4.79
N VAL A 263 21.75 18.99 -5.07
CA VAL A 263 22.21 17.59 -5.04
C VAL A 263 23.22 17.29 -6.16
N THR A 264 23.02 17.86 -7.34
CA THR A 264 23.82 17.54 -8.54
C THR A 264 25.07 18.39 -8.71
N HIS A 265 25.04 19.64 -8.25
CA HIS A 265 26.13 20.61 -8.48
C HIS A 265 26.77 21.13 -7.18
N GLY A 266 26.21 20.84 -6.00
CA GLY A 266 26.72 21.32 -4.71
C GLY A 266 26.60 22.84 -4.53
N ILE A 267 25.71 23.50 -5.28
CA ILE A 267 25.57 24.97 -5.29
C ILE A 267 24.53 25.40 -4.24
N ILE A 268 24.93 26.34 -3.38
CA ILE A 268 24.09 27.09 -2.42
C ILE A 268 23.33 28.19 -3.13
#